data_AF-A0A956QLN5-F1
#
_entry.id   AF-A0A956QLN5-F1
#
_cell.length_a   1.000
_cell.length_b   1.000
_cell.length_c   1.000
_cell.angle_alpha   90.00
_cell.angle_beta   90.00
_cell.angle_gamma   90.00
#
_symmetry.space_group_name_H-M   'P 1'
#
loop_
_entity.id
_entity.type
_entity.pdbx_description
1 polymer ?
#
loop_
_entity_poly.entity_id
_entity_poly.type
_entity_poly.pdbx_seq_one_letter_code
_entity_poly.pdbx_strand_id
1 'polypeptide(L)'
;MARSQLETQFAQLREDFACPDCDKEAASVTSPDIPNHENPMPDITRPTHPGCGYRPWQEAVKAYLIQDVGFKINHQLAAIVDQRNVQGQCHMCGVCCKLASSEFSFETLKQKAQAGDEFARQFTSIFVPYESIDDVQAEFPDLVADMLSQTELKDVHFYHCPYLGQDNRCTIYNDPRRPKICDEYPQTPLTLMYKNCGYQPWRTAQLPAMLMAHATLELCTYYVDKIDSALNAS
;
A
#
# COMPACT_ATOMS: atom_id res chain seq x y z
N MET A 1 -1.59 -5.06 27.10
CA MET A 1 -2.23 -6.29 27.61
C MET A 1 -1.17 -7.09 28.35
N ALA A 2 -1.48 -7.64 29.54
CA ALA A 2 -0.53 -8.50 30.24
C ALA A 2 -0.48 -9.87 29.55
N ARG A 3 0.71 -10.47 29.43
CA ARG A 3 0.93 -11.79 28.78
C ARG A 3 -0.02 -12.89 29.28
N SER A 4 -0.31 -12.90 30.58
CA SER A 4 -1.24 -13.85 31.20
C SER A 4 -2.68 -13.74 30.68
N GLN A 5 -3.13 -12.53 30.34
CA GLN A 5 -4.48 -12.34 29.79
C GLN A 5 -4.59 -12.91 28.37
N LEU A 6 -3.54 -12.75 27.57
CA LEU A 6 -3.46 -13.32 26.22
C LEU A 6 -3.42 -14.85 26.29
N GLU A 7 -2.65 -15.42 27.21
CA GLU A 7 -2.57 -16.88 27.41
C GLU A 7 -3.93 -17.47 27.81
N THR A 8 -4.68 -16.83 28.72
CA THR A 8 -6.06 -17.24 29.06
C THR A 8 -7.01 -17.14 27.87
N GLN A 9 -6.94 -16.06 27.08
CA GLN A 9 -7.77 -15.91 25.90
C GLN A 9 -7.47 -16.99 24.85
N PHE A 10 -6.21 -17.30 24.59
CA PHE A 10 -5.83 -18.37 23.68
C PHE A 10 -6.29 -19.75 24.19
N ALA A 11 -6.22 -20.00 25.50
CA ALA A 11 -6.73 -21.24 26.07
C ALA A 11 -8.24 -21.40 25.87
N GLN A 12 -9.02 -20.33 26.08
CA GLN A 12 -10.46 -20.36 25.84
C GLN A 12 -10.80 -20.61 24.37
N LEU A 13 -10.10 -19.93 23.44
CA LEU A 13 -10.30 -20.15 22.01
C LEU A 13 -9.98 -21.58 21.59
N ARG A 14 -8.99 -22.24 22.23
CA ARG A 14 -8.70 -23.66 21.97
C ARG A 14 -9.87 -24.55 22.36
N GLU A 15 -10.49 -24.30 23.50
CA GLU A 15 -11.65 -25.07 23.94
C GLU A 15 -12.86 -24.84 23.03
N ASP A 16 -13.08 -23.58 22.62
CA ASP A 16 -14.24 -23.20 21.82
C ASP A 16 -14.20 -23.77 20.39
N PHE A 17 -13.01 -24.02 19.84
CA PHE A 17 -12.81 -24.46 18.45
C PHE A 17 -12.11 -25.81 18.29
N ALA A 18 -11.96 -26.59 19.37
CA ALA A 18 -11.24 -27.85 19.37
C ALA A 18 -11.70 -28.79 18.23
N CYS A 19 -10.74 -29.41 17.56
CA CYS A 19 -11.00 -30.38 16.51
C CYS A 19 -10.11 -31.61 16.73
N PRO A 20 -10.63 -32.71 17.29
CA PRO A 20 -9.82 -33.86 17.68
C PRO A 20 -8.96 -34.44 16.56
N ASP A 21 -9.41 -34.37 15.30
CA ASP A 21 -8.66 -34.88 14.16
C ASP A 21 -7.51 -33.95 13.79
N CYS A 22 -7.75 -32.63 13.75
CA CYS A 22 -6.70 -31.65 13.50
C CYS A 22 -5.69 -31.54 14.67
N ASP A 23 -6.16 -31.71 15.91
CA ASP A 23 -5.34 -31.63 17.12
C ASP A 23 -4.35 -32.80 17.24
N LYS A 24 -4.79 -34.01 16.86
CA LYS A 24 -3.91 -35.19 16.80
C LYS A 24 -2.80 -35.02 15.78
N GLU A 25 -3.11 -34.45 14.62
CA GLU A 25 -2.12 -34.20 13.58
C GLU A 25 -1.16 -33.07 13.97
N ALA A 26 -1.62 -32.01 14.63
CA ALA A 26 -0.76 -30.93 15.14
C ALA A 26 0.24 -31.42 16.19
N ALA A 27 -0.19 -32.30 17.09
CA ALA A 27 0.66 -32.93 18.11
C ALA A 27 1.75 -33.84 17.54
N SER A 28 1.62 -34.29 16.28
CA SER A 28 2.62 -35.13 15.59
C SER A 28 3.79 -34.34 14.97
N VAL A 29 3.67 -33.01 14.87
CA VAL A 29 4.71 -32.12 14.32
C VAL A 29 5.61 -31.62 15.44
N THR A 30 6.51 -32.47 15.93
CA THR A 30 7.57 -32.04 16.86
C THR A 30 8.72 -31.41 16.08
N SER A 31 8.87 -30.09 16.12
CA SER A 31 10.07 -29.41 15.63
C SER A 31 11.19 -29.51 16.68
N PRO A 32 12.38 -30.05 16.35
CA PRO A 32 13.48 -30.19 17.30
C PRO A 32 14.08 -28.84 17.74
N ASP A 33 13.76 -27.74 17.06
CA ASP A 33 14.33 -26.41 17.32
C ASP A 33 13.48 -25.51 18.24
N ILE A 34 12.30 -25.96 18.68
CA ILE A 34 11.41 -25.18 19.55
C ILE A 34 11.03 -26.02 20.79
N PRO A 35 11.75 -25.89 21.91
CA PRO A 35 11.46 -26.67 23.11
C PRO A 35 10.21 -26.13 23.81
N ASN A 36 9.26 -27.02 24.12
CA ASN A 36 8.12 -26.81 25.02
C ASN A 36 7.16 -25.66 24.69
N HIS A 37 6.40 -25.79 23.60
CA HIS A 37 5.05 -25.22 23.58
C HIS A 37 4.00 -26.35 23.62
N GLU A 38 3.20 -26.35 24.69
CA GLU A 38 1.99 -27.16 24.80
C GLU A 38 1.12 -26.92 23.55
N ASN A 39 0.97 -27.98 22.76
CA ASN A 39 0.14 -28.15 21.57
C ASN A 39 -0.27 -26.82 20.88
N PRO A 40 0.53 -26.28 19.94
CA PRO A 40 0.18 -25.03 19.28
C PRO A 40 -1.16 -25.21 18.56
N MET A 41 -2.06 -24.21 18.67
CA MET A 41 -3.23 -24.17 17.79
C MET A 41 -2.77 -24.40 16.36
N PRO A 42 -3.53 -25.15 15.54
CA PRO A 42 -3.18 -25.32 14.15
C PRO A 42 -3.01 -23.96 13.48
N ASP A 43 -2.05 -23.88 12.56
CA ASP A 43 -1.83 -22.68 11.76
C ASP A 43 -3.17 -22.20 11.18
N ILE A 44 -3.48 -20.90 11.32
CA ILE A 44 -4.73 -20.30 10.84
C ILE A 44 -4.96 -20.51 9.34
N THR A 45 -3.90 -20.79 8.59
CA THR A 45 -3.92 -21.05 7.14
C THR A 45 -3.96 -22.55 6.78
N ARG A 46 -4.07 -23.43 7.77
CA ARG A 46 -4.14 -24.88 7.55
C ARG A 46 -5.48 -25.27 6.89
N PRO A 47 -5.49 -26.08 5.82
CA PRO A 47 -6.71 -26.65 5.24
C PRO A 47 -7.56 -27.37 6.29
N THR A 48 -8.87 -27.18 6.22
CA THR A 48 -9.82 -27.81 7.15
C THR A 48 -10.79 -28.73 6.40
N HIS A 49 -11.09 -29.89 7.00
CA HIS A 49 -12.06 -30.82 6.42
C HIS A 49 -13.50 -30.33 6.64
N PRO A 50 -14.49 -30.86 5.88
CA PRO A 50 -15.90 -30.64 6.17
C PRO A 50 -16.22 -31.06 7.61
N GLY A 51 -16.72 -30.15 8.43
CA GLY A 51 -17.04 -30.38 9.85
C GLY A 51 -15.92 -30.08 10.86
N CYS A 52 -14.77 -29.54 10.42
CA CYS A 52 -13.69 -29.15 11.33
C CYS A 52 -14.12 -27.99 12.27
N GLY A 53 -13.88 -28.16 13.59
CA GLY A 53 -14.17 -27.18 14.64
C GLY A 53 -13.42 -25.85 14.51
N TYR A 54 -12.32 -25.82 13.75
CA TYR A 54 -11.54 -24.62 13.47
C TYR A 54 -12.08 -23.75 12.34
N ARG A 55 -13.07 -24.22 11.55
CA ARG A 55 -13.65 -23.42 10.46
C ARG A 55 -14.27 -22.10 10.95
N PRO A 56 -15.12 -22.09 12.00
CA PRO A 56 -15.66 -20.83 12.53
C PRO A 56 -14.59 -19.87 13.03
N TRP A 57 -13.48 -20.39 13.57
CA TRP A 57 -12.33 -19.56 13.97
C TRP A 57 -11.63 -18.91 12.77
N GLN A 58 -11.36 -19.69 11.71
CA GLN A 58 -10.82 -19.17 10.45
C GLN A 58 -11.71 -18.07 9.85
N GLU A 59 -13.02 -18.31 9.81
CA GLU A 59 -14.01 -17.34 9.34
C GLU A 59 -14.04 -16.07 10.20
N ALA A 60 -13.96 -16.22 11.53
CA ALA A 60 -13.94 -15.08 12.45
C ALA A 60 -12.66 -14.24 12.31
N VAL A 61 -11.49 -14.88 12.17
CA VAL A 61 -10.23 -14.15 11.93
C VAL A 61 -10.26 -13.45 10.59
N LYS A 62 -10.74 -14.10 9.52
CA LYS A 62 -10.92 -13.46 8.21
C LYS A 62 -11.82 -12.22 8.33
N ALA A 63 -12.97 -12.35 9.00
CA ALA A 63 -13.89 -11.24 9.20
C ALA A 63 -13.22 -10.09 9.96
N TYR A 64 -12.48 -10.37 11.03
CA TYR A 64 -11.73 -9.37 11.80
C TYR A 64 -10.68 -8.64 10.95
N LEU A 65 -9.89 -9.36 10.15
CA LEU A 65 -8.89 -8.74 9.26
C LEU A 65 -9.52 -7.78 8.26
N ILE A 66 -10.68 -8.15 7.70
CA ILE A 66 -11.38 -7.32 6.70
C ILE A 66 -12.11 -6.14 7.36
N GLN A 67 -12.92 -6.42 8.38
CA GLN A 67 -13.92 -5.48 8.91
C GLN A 67 -13.35 -4.57 9.99
N ASP A 68 -12.44 -5.05 10.82
CA ASP A 68 -11.86 -4.25 11.90
C ASP A 68 -10.53 -3.65 11.49
N VAL A 69 -9.59 -4.49 11.07
CA VAL A 69 -8.23 -4.05 10.75
C VAL A 69 -8.23 -3.23 9.46
N GLY A 70 -8.81 -3.76 8.39
CA GLY A 70 -8.95 -3.05 7.11
C GLY A 70 -9.67 -1.71 7.25
N PHE A 71 -10.77 -1.65 8.02
CA PHE A 71 -11.49 -0.40 8.27
C PHE A 71 -10.64 0.65 8.98
N LYS A 72 -9.93 0.27 10.06
CA LYS A 72 -9.05 1.19 10.80
C LYS A 72 -7.91 1.72 9.93
N ILE A 73 -7.31 0.86 9.10
CA ILE A 73 -6.25 1.25 8.16
C ILE A 73 -6.80 2.24 7.14
N ASN A 74 -7.95 1.96 6.52
CA ASN A 74 -8.56 2.87 5.54
C ASN A 74 -8.90 4.24 6.15
N HIS A 75 -9.40 4.27 7.39
CA HIS A 75 -9.63 5.52 8.10
C HIS A 75 -8.31 6.28 8.38
N GLN A 76 -7.25 5.58 8.76
CA GLN A 76 -5.93 6.18 8.94
C GLN A 76 -5.37 6.74 7.64
N LEU A 77 -5.52 6.03 6.52
CA LEU A 77 -5.10 6.49 5.19
C LEU A 77 -5.83 7.77 4.79
N ALA A 78 -7.14 7.84 4.98
CA ALA A 78 -7.92 9.05 4.72
C ALA A 78 -7.44 10.23 5.58
N ALA A 79 -7.23 10.00 6.89
CA ALA A 79 -6.74 11.03 7.80
C ALA A 79 -5.34 11.56 7.41
N ILE A 80 -4.46 10.71 6.89
CA ILE A 80 -3.15 11.13 6.38
C ILE A 80 -3.31 12.10 5.19
N VAL A 81 -4.21 11.77 4.25
CA VAL A 81 -4.50 12.61 3.07
C VAL A 81 -5.11 13.95 3.50
N ASP A 82 -6.01 13.96 4.47
CA ASP A 82 -6.65 15.19 4.96
C ASP A 82 -5.65 16.18 5.56
N GLN A 83 -4.57 15.69 6.18
CA GLN A 83 -3.50 16.53 6.75
C GLN A 83 -2.66 17.25 5.68
N ARG A 84 -2.76 16.87 4.41
CA ARG A 84 -1.98 17.44 3.30
C ARG A 84 -2.11 18.96 3.20
N ASN A 85 -3.35 19.46 3.27
CA ASN A 85 -3.61 20.89 3.11
C ASN A 85 -3.33 21.70 4.39
N VAL A 86 -3.11 21.03 5.53
CA VAL A 86 -2.75 21.65 6.80
C VAL A 86 -1.24 21.78 6.94
N GLN A 87 -0.49 20.77 6.49
CA GLN A 87 0.96 20.65 6.67
C GLN A 87 1.76 21.00 5.42
N GLY A 88 1.11 21.32 4.30
CA GLY A 88 1.78 21.65 3.07
C GLY A 88 0.94 22.52 2.14
N GLN A 89 1.63 23.26 1.28
CA GLN A 89 1.02 24.11 0.28
C GLN A 89 1.80 24.07 -1.03
N CYS A 90 1.11 24.22 -2.15
CA CYS A 90 1.77 24.28 -3.45
C CYS A 90 2.56 25.59 -3.60
N HIS A 91 3.86 25.50 -3.86
CA HIS A 91 4.72 26.65 -4.17
C HIS A 91 4.78 27.00 -5.66
N MET A 92 4.00 26.29 -6.51
CA MET A 92 3.99 26.49 -7.97
C MET A 92 5.41 26.39 -8.59
N CYS A 93 6.26 25.51 -8.08
CA CYS A 93 7.63 25.33 -8.59
C CYS A 93 7.70 24.62 -9.95
N GLY A 94 6.58 24.05 -10.42
CA GLY A 94 6.49 23.32 -11.69
C GLY A 94 7.14 21.93 -11.70
N VAL A 95 7.86 21.52 -10.66
CA VAL A 95 8.64 20.26 -10.68
C VAL A 95 7.76 19.03 -10.89
N CYS A 96 6.58 18.94 -10.27
CA CYS A 96 5.66 17.82 -10.51
C CYS A 96 5.11 17.77 -11.96
N CYS A 97 5.15 18.90 -12.68
CA CYS A 97 4.78 18.96 -14.09
C CYS A 97 5.98 18.69 -15.01
N LYS A 98 7.21 18.94 -14.56
CA LYS A 98 8.44 18.67 -15.32
C LYS A 98 8.93 17.24 -15.16
N LEU A 99 8.75 16.66 -13.97
CA LEU A 99 9.37 15.40 -13.55
C LEU A 99 8.34 14.52 -12.82
N ALA A 100 7.14 14.38 -13.38
CA ALA A 100 6.24 13.35 -12.88
C ALA A 100 6.93 12.00 -13.04
N SER A 101 6.87 11.15 -12.02
CA SER A 101 7.59 9.88 -12.00
C SER A 101 6.67 8.71 -11.69
N SER A 102 7.03 7.54 -12.23
CA SER A 102 6.33 6.28 -12.00
C SER A 102 7.31 5.11 -12.06
N GLU A 103 7.04 4.06 -11.30
CA GLU A 103 7.69 2.75 -11.45
C GLU A 103 7.23 1.99 -12.70
N PHE A 104 6.17 2.47 -13.37
CA PHE A 104 5.63 1.86 -14.57
C PHE A 104 5.98 2.67 -15.82
N SER A 105 6.30 1.95 -16.91
CA SER A 105 6.46 2.56 -18.24
C SER A 105 5.14 3.11 -18.76
N PHE A 106 5.22 3.99 -19.77
CA PHE A 106 4.01 4.61 -20.33
C PHE A 106 3.07 3.57 -20.94
N GLU A 107 3.62 2.52 -21.57
CA GLU A 107 2.81 1.43 -22.13
C GLU A 107 2.11 0.63 -21.04
N THR A 108 2.82 0.32 -19.95
CA THR A 108 2.24 -0.36 -18.78
C THR A 108 1.12 0.48 -18.17
N LEU A 109 1.31 1.80 -18.05
CA LEU A 109 0.27 2.72 -17.58
C LEU A 109 -0.93 2.75 -18.54
N LYS A 110 -0.74 2.72 -19.87
CA LYS A 110 -1.86 2.61 -20.81
C LYS A 110 -2.63 1.30 -20.66
N GLN A 111 -1.92 0.18 -20.47
CA GLN A 111 -2.56 -1.12 -20.24
C GLN A 111 -3.38 -1.12 -18.94
N LYS A 112 -2.81 -0.57 -17.86
CA LYS A 112 -3.52 -0.36 -16.58
C LYS A 112 -4.76 0.51 -16.75
N ALA A 113 -4.65 1.63 -17.47
CA ALA A 113 -5.78 2.51 -17.77
C ALA A 113 -6.90 1.77 -18.53
N GLN A 114 -6.55 0.93 -19.50
CA GLN A 114 -7.51 0.08 -20.22
C GLN A 114 -8.17 -0.97 -19.32
N ALA A 115 -7.45 -1.45 -18.31
CA ALA A 115 -7.96 -2.37 -17.29
C ALA A 115 -8.81 -1.67 -16.20
N GLY A 116 -9.03 -0.36 -16.28
CA GLY A 116 -9.87 0.41 -15.35
C GLY A 116 -9.11 1.07 -14.19
N ASP A 117 -7.77 1.09 -14.23
CA ASP A 117 -6.96 1.82 -13.26
C ASP A 117 -7.14 3.34 -13.44
N GLU A 118 -7.83 3.96 -12.48
CA GLU A 118 -8.23 5.37 -12.55
C GLU A 118 -7.03 6.33 -12.45
N PHE A 119 -6.01 5.98 -11.66
CA PHE A 119 -4.77 6.75 -11.59
C PHE A 119 -4.08 6.74 -12.95
N ALA A 120 -3.89 5.55 -13.54
CA ALA A 120 -3.22 5.40 -14.81
C ALA A 120 -3.99 6.09 -15.96
N ARG A 121 -5.33 6.03 -15.94
CA ARG A 121 -6.20 6.74 -16.89
C ARG A 121 -5.98 8.25 -16.84
N GLN A 122 -6.00 8.84 -15.66
CA GLN A 122 -5.78 10.27 -15.50
C GLN A 122 -4.33 10.64 -15.83
N PHE A 123 -3.35 9.86 -15.39
CA PHE A 123 -1.93 10.10 -15.62
C PHE A 123 -1.60 10.13 -17.11
N THR A 124 -2.03 9.10 -17.85
CA THR A 124 -1.79 8.99 -19.29
C THR A 124 -2.59 9.99 -20.14
N SER A 125 -3.61 10.63 -19.57
CA SER A 125 -4.37 11.69 -20.25
C SER A 125 -3.66 13.04 -20.31
N ILE A 126 -2.66 13.25 -19.44
CA ILE A 126 -2.02 14.57 -19.24
C ILE A 126 -0.51 14.52 -19.40
N PHE A 127 0.14 13.44 -18.98
CA PHE A 127 1.60 13.31 -18.97
C PHE A 127 2.10 12.60 -20.23
N VAL A 128 3.24 13.09 -20.73
CA VAL A 128 3.95 12.56 -21.89
C VAL A 128 5.32 12.05 -21.41
N PRO A 129 5.76 10.84 -21.80
CA PRO A 129 7.06 10.33 -21.41
C PRO A 129 8.18 11.14 -22.04
N TYR A 130 9.30 11.29 -21.33
CA TYR A 130 10.55 11.67 -21.98
C TYR A 130 11.09 10.51 -22.83
N GLU A 131 11.92 10.82 -23.82
CA GLU A 131 12.52 9.81 -24.71
C GLU A 131 13.51 8.91 -23.94
N SER A 132 14.31 9.50 -23.06
CA SER A 132 15.25 8.76 -22.21
C SER A 132 15.43 9.41 -20.83
N ILE A 133 15.89 8.62 -19.85
CA ILE A 133 16.29 9.15 -18.54
C ILE A 133 17.53 10.05 -18.64
N ASP A 134 18.41 9.79 -19.61
CA ASP A 134 19.64 10.56 -19.83
C ASP A 134 19.30 12.01 -20.22
N ASP A 135 18.28 12.22 -21.06
CA ASP A 135 17.81 13.56 -21.43
C ASP A 135 17.30 14.33 -20.21
N VAL A 136 16.54 13.64 -19.34
CA VAL A 136 16.00 14.23 -18.11
C VAL A 136 17.10 14.55 -17.12
N GLN A 137 18.10 13.68 -16.99
CA GLN A 137 19.26 13.91 -16.13
C GLN A 137 20.13 15.06 -16.67
N ALA A 138 20.25 15.21 -17.98
CA ALA A 138 20.97 16.34 -18.58
C ALA A 138 20.26 17.66 -18.33
N GLU A 139 18.92 17.69 -18.41
CA GLU A 139 18.12 18.90 -18.21
C GLU A 139 17.93 19.26 -16.72
N PHE A 140 17.77 18.26 -15.85
CA PHE A 140 17.42 18.42 -14.44
C PHE A 140 18.29 17.56 -13.48
N PRO A 141 19.63 17.65 -13.55
CA PRO A 141 20.51 16.70 -12.85
C PRO A 141 20.27 16.65 -11.34
N ASP A 142 20.20 17.82 -10.69
CA ASP A 142 20.00 17.91 -9.25
C ASP A 142 18.62 17.44 -8.80
N LEU A 143 17.59 17.66 -9.63
CA LEU A 143 16.21 17.27 -9.29
C LEU A 143 16.05 15.75 -9.42
N VAL A 144 16.59 15.17 -10.49
CA VAL A 144 16.55 13.72 -10.71
C VAL A 144 17.33 13.01 -9.61
N ALA A 145 18.56 13.45 -9.32
CA ALA A 145 19.37 12.87 -8.25
C ALA A 145 18.65 12.93 -6.88
N ASP A 146 18.03 14.06 -6.55
CA ASP A 146 17.27 14.23 -5.32
C ASP A 146 16.04 13.31 -5.25
N MET A 147 15.28 13.18 -6.34
CA MET A 147 14.11 12.30 -6.40
C MET A 147 14.49 10.82 -6.33
N LEU A 148 15.54 10.41 -7.03
CA LEU A 148 16.01 9.01 -7.02
C LEU A 148 16.64 8.62 -5.68
N SER A 149 17.25 9.55 -4.94
CA SER A 149 17.78 9.28 -3.60
C SER A 149 16.71 8.91 -2.55
N GLN A 150 15.43 9.08 -2.88
CA GLN A 150 14.30 8.80 -2.01
C GLN A 150 13.70 7.40 -2.24
N THR A 151 14.27 6.60 -3.14
CA THR A 151 13.72 5.31 -3.53
C THR A 151 14.80 4.30 -3.92
N GLU A 152 14.52 3.03 -3.70
CA GLU A 152 15.33 1.90 -4.17
C GLU A 152 14.80 1.29 -5.49
N LEU A 153 13.81 1.95 -6.09
CA LEU A 153 13.25 1.53 -7.38
C LEU A 153 14.34 1.56 -8.45
N LYS A 154 14.51 0.42 -9.13
CA LYS A 154 15.51 0.27 -10.19
C LYS A 154 15.09 0.96 -11.48
N ASP A 155 13.79 0.95 -11.78
CA ASP A 155 13.21 1.47 -13.01
C ASP A 155 12.24 2.61 -12.68
N VAL A 156 12.73 3.85 -12.71
CA VAL A 156 11.90 5.04 -12.55
C VAL A 156 11.76 5.73 -13.91
N HIS A 157 10.53 5.83 -14.39
CA HIS A 157 10.19 6.52 -15.63
C HIS A 157 9.75 7.95 -15.33
N PHE A 158 10.26 8.91 -16.09
CA PHE A 158 9.93 10.32 -15.97
C PHE A 158 9.02 10.79 -17.10
N TYR A 159 8.16 11.74 -16.78
CA TYR A 159 7.15 12.30 -17.66
C TYR A 159 7.02 13.81 -17.45
N HIS A 160 6.59 14.51 -18.50
CA HIS A 160 6.33 15.95 -18.47
C HIS A 160 4.90 16.27 -18.87
N CYS A 161 4.42 17.42 -18.42
CA CYS A 161 3.11 17.97 -18.74
C CYS A 161 3.27 19.05 -19.83
N PRO A 162 2.62 18.92 -21.00
CA PRO A 162 2.72 19.90 -22.08
C PRO A 162 2.00 21.22 -21.77
N TYR A 163 1.20 21.25 -20.70
CA TYR A 163 0.45 22.44 -20.28
C TYR A 163 1.20 23.31 -19.27
N LEU A 164 2.45 23.00 -18.95
CA LEU A 164 3.29 23.84 -18.09
C LEU A 164 3.75 25.09 -18.85
N GLY A 165 3.33 26.26 -18.40
CA GLY A 165 3.76 27.54 -18.93
C GLY A 165 5.20 27.89 -18.55
N GLN A 166 5.77 28.88 -19.25
CA GLN A 166 7.14 29.36 -18.99
C GLN A 166 7.34 29.94 -17.58
N ASP A 167 6.26 30.36 -16.92
CA ASP A 167 6.25 30.86 -15.55
C ASP A 167 6.02 29.76 -14.49
N ASN A 168 6.13 28.48 -14.89
CA ASN A 168 5.83 27.30 -14.10
C ASN A 168 4.35 27.17 -13.66
N ARG A 169 3.43 27.91 -14.28
CA ARG A 169 1.99 27.78 -14.00
C ARG A 169 1.31 26.87 -15.00
N CYS A 170 0.28 26.16 -14.54
CA CYS A 170 -0.55 25.35 -15.41
C CYS A 170 -1.42 26.25 -16.30
N THR A 171 -1.29 26.12 -17.61
CA THR A 171 -2.07 26.88 -18.60
C THR A 171 -3.55 26.48 -18.62
N ILE A 172 -3.90 25.33 -18.03
CA ILE A 172 -5.26 24.80 -17.90
C ILE A 172 -5.72 24.74 -16.43
N TYR A 173 -5.18 25.58 -15.54
CA TYR A 173 -5.40 25.47 -14.09
C TYR A 173 -6.88 25.44 -13.65
N ASN A 174 -7.73 26.26 -14.28
CA ASN A 174 -9.18 26.35 -14.01
C ASN A 174 -10.03 25.70 -15.12
N ASP A 175 -9.42 24.87 -15.97
CA ASP A 175 -10.08 24.26 -17.10
C ASP A 175 -10.57 22.84 -16.73
N PRO A 176 -11.78 22.41 -17.15
CA PRO A 176 -12.27 21.05 -16.93
C PRO A 176 -11.39 19.93 -17.48
N ARG A 177 -10.47 20.23 -18.41
CA ARG A 177 -9.48 19.28 -18.93
C ARG A 177 -8.39 18.94 -17.92
N ARG A 178 -8.21 19.74 -16.86
CA ARG A 178 -7.26 19.43 -15.80
C ARG A 178 -7.77 18.21 -15.01
N PRO A 179 -7.04 17.09 -14.97
CA PRO A 179 -7.51 15.89 -14.29
C PRO A 179 -7.39 16.04 -12.76
N LYS A 180 -8.18 15.26 -12.02
CA LYS A 180 -8.18 15.27 -10.55
C LYS A 180 -6.81 14.94 -9.95
N ILE A 181 -6.01 14.08 -10.58
CA ILE A 181 -4.64 13.81 -10.10
C ILE A 181 -3.79 15.08 -9.98
N CYS A 182 -4.08 16.11 -10.79
CA CYS A 182 -3.39 17.39 -10.74
C CYS A 182 -3.99 18.35 -9.70
N ASP A 183 -5.29 18.23 -9.39
CA ASP A 183 -5.97 19.04 -8.37
C ASP A 183 -5.67 18.52 -6.96
N GLU A 184 -5.56 17.21 -6.83
CA GLU A 184 -5.34 16.49 -5.58
C GLU A 184 -3.86 16.18 -5.36
N TYR A 185 -2.95 16.74 -6.14
CA TYR A 185 -1.52 16.49 -5.98
C TYR A 185 -0.95 17.13 -4.70
N PRO A 186 -0.08 16.42 -3.95
CA PRO A 186 0.18 14.98 -4.01
C PRO A 186 -0.96 14.17 -3.40
N GLN A 187 -1.27 13.01 -3.99
CA GLN A 187 -2.36 12.13 -3.50
C GLN A 187 -1.92 11.27 -2.31
N THR A 188 -0.62 10.97 -2.19
CA THR A 188 -0.05 10.16 -1.12
C THR A 188 1.38 10.61 -0.76
N PRO A 189 1.81 10.49 0.51
CA PRO A 189 3.20 10.70 0.92
C PRO A 189 4.21 9.79 0.20
N LEU A 190 3.76 8.70 -0.43
CA LEU A 190 4.63 7.81 -1.22
C LEU A 190 5.13 8.44 -2.52
N THR A 191 4.53 9.56 -2.94
CA THR A 191 4.97 10.30 -4.13
C THR A 191 6.44 10.71 -3.97
N LEU A 192 7.25 10.56 -5.02
CA LEU A 192 8.59 11.12 -5.07
C LEU A 192 8.49 12.64 -5.23
N MET A 193 9.13 13.39 -4.34
CA MET A 193 8.97 14.84 -4.30
C MET A 193 10.34 15.52 -4.22
N TYR A 194 10.51 16.58 -4.97
CA TYR A 194 11.66 17.46 -4.79
C TYR A 194 11.76 17.97 -3.35
N LYS A 195 12.97 18.00 -2.77
CA LYS A 195 13.25 18.42 -1.38
C LYS A 195 12.72 19.80 -1.00
N ASN A 196 12.58 20.71 -1.96
CA ASN A 196 12.00 22.05 -1.71
C ASN A 196 10.53 22.16 -2.12
N CYS A 197 9.84 21.04 -2.37
CA CYS A 197 8.40 21.06 -2.59
C CYS A 197 7.69 21.51 -1.31
N GLY A 198 6.69 22.38 -1.43
CA GLY A 198 5.95 22.90 -0.27
C GLY A 198 5.09 21.86 0.48
N TYR A 199 4.97 20.64 -0.05
CA TYR A 199 4.36 19.51 0.65
C TYR A 199 5.39 18.56 1.31
N GLN A 200 6.70 18.85 1.26
CA GLN A 200 7.72 18.01 1.90
C GLN A 200 7.55 17.86 3.42
N PRO A 201 7.14 18.90 4.19
CA PRO A 201 6.89 18.73 5.62
C PRO A 201 5.79 17.69 5.90
N TRP A 202 4.67 17.77 5.18
CA TRP A 202 3.60 16.76 5.22
C TRP A 202 4.12 15.37 4.84
N ARG A 203 4.81 15.26 3.69
CA ARG A 203 5.35 13.98 3.22
C ARG A 203 6.24 13.34 4.28
N THR A 204 7.20 14.10 4.81
CA THR A 204 8.17 13.61 5.81
C THR A 204 7.48 13.17 7.09
N ALA A 205 6.49 13.93 7.56
CA ALA A 205 5.75 13.60 8.78
C ALA A 205 4.88 12.33 8.62
N GLN A 206 4.26 12.14 7.44
CA GLN A 206 3.28 11.09 7.22
C GLN A 206 3.83 9.81 6.58
N LEU A 207 5.02 9.86 5.95
CA LEU A 207 5.59 8.73 5.21
C LEU A 207 5.68 7.43 6.04
N PRO A 208 6.17 7.43 7.30
CA PRO A 208 6.24 6.19 8.10
C PRO A 208 4.86 5.58 8.36
N ALA A 209 3.86 6.42 8.65
CA ALA A 209 2.50 5.96 8.92
C ALA A 209 1.83 5.41 7.64
N MET A 210 2.09 6.03 6.49
CA MET A 210 1.61 5.57 5.19
C MET A 210 2.22 4.21 4.82
N LEU A 211 3.55 4.04 4.97
CA LEU A 211 4.22 2.78 4.71
C LEU A 211 3.71 1.65 5.61
N MET A 212 3.55 1.92 6.92
CA MET A 212 3.01 0.94 7.86
C MET A 212 1.58 0.53 7.51
N ALA A 213 0.73 1.49 7.13
CA ALA A 213 -0.64 1.24 6.72
C ALA A 213 -0.72 0.34 5.48
N HIS A 214 0.06 0.63 4.44
CA HIS A 214 0.14 -0.20 3.23
C HIS A 214 0.69 -1.61 3.53
N ALA A 215 1.79 -1.73 4.27
CA ALA A 215 2.35 -3.02 4.65
C ALA A 215 1.35 -3.86 5.45
N THR A 216 0.60 -3.24 6.36
CA THR A 216 -0.42 -3.95 7.15
C THR A 216 -1.58 -4.41 6.27
N LEU A 217 -2.01 -3.60 5.29
CA LEU A 217 -3.07 -3.98 4.36
C LEU A 217 -2.65 -5.15 3.45
N GLU A 218 -1.40 -5.16 2.97
CA GLU A 218 -0.84 -6.26 2.19
C GLU A 218 -0.81 -7.56 3.00
N LEU A 219 -0.36 -7.50 4.26
CA LEU A 219 -0.38 -8.65 5.16
C LEU A 219 -1.81 -9.15 5.41
N CYS A 220 -2.76 -8.25 5.66
CA CYS A 220 -4.17 -8.63 5.83
C CYS A 220 -4.70 -9.34 4.59
N THR A 221 -4.42 -8.80 3.41
CA THR A 221 -4.83 -9.38 2.12
C THR A 221 -4.24 -10.78 1.94
N TYR A 222 -2.93 -10.91 2.15
CA TYR A 222 -2.24 -12.20 2.09
C TYR A 222 -2.88 -13.26 3.01
N TYR A 223 -3.13 -12.92 4.28
CA TYR A 223 -3.72 -13.87 5.21
C TYR A 223 -5.17 -14.19 4.88
N VAL A 224 -5.95 -13.22 4.43
CA VAL A 224 -7.33 -13.45 3.95
C VAL A 224 -7.33 -14.45 2.80
N ASP A 225 -6.48 -14.28 1.79
CA ASP A 225 -6.38 -15.19 0.64
C ASP A 225 -5.96 -16.60 1.05
N LYS A 226 -5.02 -16.72 2.00
CA LYS A 226 -4.58 -18.01 2.55
C LYS A 226 -5.68 -18.71 3.34
N ILE A 227 -6.41 -17.97 4.18
CA ILE A 227 -7.55 -18.51 4.92
C ILE A 227 -8.65 -18.95 3.96
N ASP A 228 -8.94 -18.17 2.92
CA ASP A 228 -9.92 -18.55 1.90
C ASP A 228 -9.52 -19.80 1.13
N SER A 229 -8.25 -19.92 0.77
CA SER A 229 -7.73 -21.14 0.14
C SER A 229 -7.90 -22.35 1.07
N ALA A 230 -7.60 -22.18 2.36
CA ALA A 230 -7.70 -23.24 3.36
C ALA A 230 -9.15 -23.72 3.61
N LEU A 231 -10.10 -22.79 3.67
CA LEU A 231 -11.53 -23.08 3.84
C LEU A 231 -12.15 -23.79 2.63
N ASN A 232 -11.58 -23.58 1.44
CA ASN A 232 -12.07 -24.11 0.16
C ASN A 232 -11.33 -25.36 -0.33
N ALA A 233 -10.26 -25.78 0.33
CA ALA A 233 -9.43 -26.94 -0.07
C ALA A 233 -10.08 -28.32 0.19
N SER A 234 -11.42 -28.38 0.25
CA SER A 234 -12.21 -29.60 0.54
C SER A 234 -12.22 -30.60 -0.62
#